data_AF-A0A817BNM8-F1
#
_entry.id   AF-A0A817BNM8-F1
#
_cell.length_a   1.000
_cell.length_b   1.000
_cell.length_c   1.000
_cell.angle_alpha   90.00
_cell.angle_beta   90.00
_cell.angle_gamma   90.00
#
_symmetry.space_group_name_H-M   'P 1'
#
loop_
_entity.id
_entity.type
_entity.pdbx_description
1 polymer ?
#
loop_
_entity_poly.entity_id
_entity_poly.type
_entity_poly.pdbx_seq_one_letter_code
_entity_poly.pdbx_strand_id
1 'polypeptide(L)'
;MANTNSRRYPPYMIWSNNKCHSQDTIINKTCHNPKEFTCIIFTSDLNRFQMDKFDDDDLVSLFKRCAYNVVMSAGCNVTPNVNDCWDIGVAKNDYNNDFQQTNFVNSILTSEHDKHIDYITEQICPKLVEHIKKKSKAAAAENLKPMQVENHFFICVSCLIEYAEFESQAKQNKLATEGKHFCSTFPLKDDKKFFLKVL
;
A
#
# COMPACT_ATOMS: atom_id res chain seq x y z
N MET A 1 -39.46 -33.54 4.25
CA MET A 1 -38.35 -33.56 5.23
C MET A 1 -37.71 -32.18 5.24
N ALA A 2 -37.89 -31.43 6.31
CA ALA A 2 -37.36 -30.07 6.45
C ALA A 2 -35.88 -30.14 6.82
N ASN A 3 -35.01 -29.49 6.03
CA ASN A 3 -33.60 -29.32 6.39
C ASN A 3 -33.39 -27.86 6.83
N THR A 4 -33.69 -27.60 8.11
CA THR A 4 -33.48 -26.31 8.76
C THR A 4 -32.01 -26.19 9.18
N ASN A 5 -31.15 -25.76 8.27
CA ASN A 5 -29.86 -25.14 8.60
C ASN A 5 -29.93 -23.66 8.27
N SER A 6 -30.76 -22.91 8.99
CA SER A 6 -30.84 -21.46 8.88
C SER A 6 -29.61 -20.81 9.52
N ARG A 7 -28.47 -20.84 8.82
CA ARG A 7 -27.35 -19.96 9.15
C ARG A 7 -27.86 -18.52 9.03
N ARG A 8 -27.94 -17.81 10.16
CA ARG A 8 -28.41 -16.41 10.21
C ARG A 8 -27.27 -15.52 9.73
N TYR A 9 -27.29 -15.20 8.44
CA TYR A 9 -26.36 -14.21 7.87
C TYR A 9 -26.85 -12.79 8.16
N PRO A 10 -25.96 -11.80 8.27
CA PRO A 10 -26.37 -10.39 8.22
C PRO A 10 -27.15 -10.10 6.93
N PRO A 11 -27.85 -8.96 6.83
CA PRO A 11 -28.53 -8.58 5.60
C PRO A 11 -27.59 -8.68 4.39
N TYR A 12 -28.07 -9.29 3.31
CA TYR A 12 -27.26 -9.49 2.11
C TYR A 12 -28.07 -9.21 0.84
N MET A 13 -27.35 -8.84 -0.22
CA MET A 13 -27.89 -8.62 -1.56
C MET A 13 -27.05 -9.41 -2.56
N ILE A 14 -27.71 -9.97 -3.57
CA ILE A 14 -27.06 -10.77 -4.62
C ILE A 14 -27.26 -10.07 -5.96
N TRP A 15 -26.15 -9.90 -6.69
CA TRP A 15 -26.15 -9.53 -8.09
C TRP A 15 -25.63 -10.67 -8.95
N SER A 16 -26.18 -10.83 -10.15
CA SER A 16 -25.74 -11.82 -11.13
C SER A 16 -25.72 -11.24 -12.54
N ASN A 17 -25.12 -11.98 -13.48
CA ASN A 17 -24.99 -11.62 -14.89
C ASN A 17 -24.40 -10.21 -15.08
N ASN A 18 -23.17 -9.99 -14.60
CA ASN A 18 -22.47 -8.71 -14.76
C ASN A 18 -23.26 -7.49 -14.21
N LYS A 19 -23.95 -7.66 -13.07
CA LYS A 19 -24.85 -6.68 -12.42
C LYS A 19 -26.16 -6.39 -13.14
N CYS A 20 -26.50 -7.11 -14.21
CA CYS A 20 -27.77 -6.95 -14.91
C CYS A 20 -28.98 -7.46 -14.12
N HIS A 21 -28.76 -8.36 -13.15
CA HIS A 21 -29.81 -8.87 -12.29
C HIS A 21 -29.45 -8.62 -10.83
N SER A 22 -30.43 -8.15 -10.06
CA SER A 22 -30.34 -7.94 -8.62
C SER A 22 -31.52 -8.64 -7.95
N GLN A 23 -31.27 -9.30 -6.83
CA GLN A 23 -32.34 -9.78 -5.95
C GLN A 23 -32.66 -8.72 -4.89
N ASP A 24 -33.89 -8.75 -4.37
CA ASP A 24 -34.28 -7.91 -3.24
C ASP A 24 -33.40 -8.19 -2.01
N THR A 25 -33.20 -7.17 -1.18
CA THR A 25 -32.38 -7.30 0.04
C THR A 25 -33.03 -8.29 1.00
N ILE A 26 -32.27 -9.30 1.42
CA ILE A 26 -32.75 -10.27 2.40
C ILE A 26 -32.33 -9.79 3.78
N ILE A 27 -33.29 -9.33 4.58
CA ILE A 27 -33.07 -8.83 5.95
C ILE A 27 -33.37 -9.96 6.95
N ASN A 28 -32.34 -10.42 7.66
CA ASN A 28 -32.48 -11.42 8.72
C ASN A 28 -32.53 -10.75 10.10
N LYS A 29 -33.25 -11.35 11.06
CA LYS A 29 -33.19 -10.94 12.47
C LYS A 29 -31.79 -11.21 13.02
N THR A 30 -31.11 -10.16 13.46
CA THR A 30 -29.78 -10.24 14.07
C THR A 30 -29.81 -10.92 15.44
N CYS A 31 -28.71 -11.59 15.81
CA CYS A 31 -28.49 -12.07 17.17
C CYS A 31 -28.21 -10.89 18.13
N HIS A 32 -28.34 -11.10 19.44
CA HIS A 32 -27.98 -10.11 20.45
C HIS A 32 -26.47 -9.79 20.39
N ASN A 33 -26.10 -8.50 20.31
CA ASN A 33 -24.72 -8.00 20.18
C ASN A 33 -23.92 -8.60 18.98
N PRO A 34 -24.38 -8.45 17.74
CA PRO A 34 -23.58 -8.85 16.59
C PRO A 34 -22.41 -7.87 16.41
N LYS A 35 -21.21 -8.39 16.11
CA LYS A 35 -20.15 -7.53 15.57
C LYS A 35 -20.59 -7.03 14.19
N GLU A 36 -20.50 -5.73 13.95
CA GLU A 36 -20.80 -5.13 12.65
C GLU A 36 -19.69 -5.44 11.65
N PHE A 37 -20.05 -5.90 10.45
CA PHE A 37 -19.12 -6.12 9.35
C PHE A 37 -19.83 -6.05 8.01
N THR A 38 -19.08 -5.74 6.96
CA THR A 38 -19.52 -5.85 5.57
C THR A 38 -18.70 -6.96 4.91
N CYS A 39 -19.37 -7.92 4.26
CA CYS A 39 -18.72 -9.00 3.53
C CYS A 39 -19.15 -8.95 2.07
N ILE A 40 -18.17 -8.98 1.16
CA ILE A 40 -18.39 -9.03 -0.28
C ILE A 40 -17.87 -10.37 -0.76
N ILE A 41 -18.73 -11.14 -1.42
CA ILE A 41 -18.38 -12.39 -2.11
C ILE A 41 -18.70 -12.17 -3.58
N PHE A 42 -17.74 -12.42 -4.46
CA PHE A 42 -17.94 -12.31 -5.89
C PHE A 42 -17.31 -13.51 -6.62
N THR A 43 -17.80 -13.77 -7.82
CA THR A 43 -17.23 -14.72 -8.76
C THR A 43 -17.00 -13.99 -10.07
N SER A 44 -15.75 -13.97 -10.54
CA SER A 44 -15.40 -13.30 -11.80
C SER A 44 -15.98 -14.03 -13.00
N ASP A 45 -16.45 -13.29 -14.00
CA ASP A 45 -16.83 -13.81 -15.31
C ASP A 45 -15.56 -14.06 -16.15
N LEU A 46 -14.94 -15.23 -15.96
CA LEU A 46 -13.64 -15.56 -16.57
C LEU A 46 -13.67 -15.57 -18.11
N ASN A 47 -14.82 -15.88 -18.70
CA ASN A 47 -15.00 -15.87 -20.16
C ASN A 47 -14.76 -14.48 -20.75
N ARG A 48 -15.16 -13.42 -20.04
CA ARG A 48 -14.89 -12.03 -20.47
C ARG A 48 -13.42 -11.68 -20.45
N PHE A 49 -12.63 -12.36 -19.63
CA PHE A 49 -11.19 -12.21 -19.53
C PHE A 49 -10.43 -13.20 -20.42
N GLN A 50 -11.14 -14.01 -21.23
CA GLN A 50 -10.55 -15.07 -22.06
C GLN A 50 -9.76 -16.09 -21.24
N MET A 51 -10.27 -16.40 -20.04
CA MET A 51 -9.66 -17.33 -19.09
C MET A 51 -10.62 -18.47 -18.77
N ASP A 52 -10.10 -19.69 -18.64
CA ASP A 52 -10.89 -20.87 -18.25
C ASP A 52 -10.89 -21.08 -16.72
N LYS A 53 -9.82 -20.65 -16.06
CA LYS A 53 -9.61 -20.67 -14.62
C LYS A 53 -8.60 -19.59 -14.25
N PHE A 54 -8.47 -19.28 -12.96
CA PHE A 54 -7.30 -18.55 -12.47
C PHE A 54 -6.11 -19.51 -12.52
N ASP A 55 -5.43 -19.56 -13.67
CA ASP A 55 -4.24 -20.37 -13.86
C ASP A 55 -2.99 -19.68 -13.29
N ASP A 56 -2.22 -20.51 -12.59
CA ASP A 56 -0.89 -20.31 -12.03
C ASP A 56 -0.67 -19.11 -11.10
N ASP A 57 0.43 -19.24 -10.34
CA ASP A 57 0.77 -18.44 -9.17
C ASP A 57 0.68 -16.93 -9.40
N ASP A 58 0.76 -16.40 -10.61
CA ASP A 58 0.83 -14.95 -10.88
C ASP A 58 -0.44 -14.18 -10.49
N LEU A 59 -1.64 -14.62 -10.90
CA LEU A 59 -2.87 -13.87 -10.57
C LEU A 59 -3.27 -14.07 -9.11
N VAL A 60 -3.12 -15.29 -8.59
CA VAL A 60 -3.40 -15.59 -7.18
C VAL A 60 -2.36 -14.90 -6.28
N SER A 61 -1.09 -14.87 -6.67
CA SER A 61 -0.04 -14.13 -5.96
C SER A 61 -0.26 -12.63 -6.06
N LEU A 62 -0.76 -12.11 -7.19
CA LEU A 62 -1.14 -10.71 -7.32
C LEU A 62 -2.29 -10.37 -6.36
N PHE A 63 -3.35 -11.17 -6.30
CA PHE A 63 -4.44 -10.97 -5.34
C PHE A 63 -3.97 -11.11 -3.88
N LYS A 64 -3.10 -12.09 -3.59
CA LYS A 64 -2.48 -12.24 -2.26
C LYS A 64 -1.62 -11.02 -1.92
N ARG A 65 -0.79 -10.55 -2.86
CA ARG A 65 0.03 -9.34 -2.73
C ARG A 65 -0.84 -8.13 -2.48
N CYS A 66 -1.94 -7.96 -3.20
CA CYS A 66 -2.92 -6.92 -2.94
C CYS A 66 -3.55 -7.01 -1.54
N ALA A 67 -3.83 -8.21 -1.03
CA ALA A 67 -4.29 -8.38 0.35
C ALA A 67 -3.20 -8.03 1.38
N TYR A 68 -1.96 -8.47 1.16
CA TYR A 68 -0.82 -8.10 2.01
C TYR A 68 -0.57 -6.60 2.00
N ASN A 69 -0.65 -5.96 0.84
CA ASN A 69 -0.52 -4.53 0.64
C ASN A 69 -1.53 -3.73 1.50
N VAL A 70 -2.81 -4.14 1.52
CA VAL A 70 -3.85 -3.52 2.37
C VAL A 70 -3.57 -3.75 3.86
N VAL A 71 -3.05 -4.92 4.23
CA VAL A 71 -2.69 -5.21 5.63
C VAL A 71 -1.45 -4.42 6.05
N MET A 72 -0.48 -4.23 5.15
CA MET A 72 0.70 -3.39 5.39
C MET A 72 0.32 -1.93 5.58
N SER A 73 -0.58 -1.38 4.74
CA SER A 73 -1.08 -0.01 4.92
C SER A 73 -1.89 0.18 6.20
N ALA A 74 -2.50 -0.89 6.74
CA ALA A 74 -3.28 -0.85 7.97
C ALA A 74 -2.48 -1.21 9.25
N GLY A 75 -1.21 -1.63 9.13
CA GLY A 75 -0.49 -2.25 10.26
C GLY A 75 1.04 -2.08 10.31
N CYS A 76 1.69 -1.42 9.35
CA CYS A 76 3.14 -1.26 9.35
C CYS A 76 3.61 -0.01 10.14
N ASN A 77 3.65 -0.12 11.47
CA ASN A 77 4.52 0.73 12.30
C ASN A 77 5.98 0.26 12.16
N VAL A 78 6.67 0.66 11.09
CA VAL A 78 8.13 0.41 10.94
C VAL A 78 8.96 1.52 11.61
N THR A 79 8.33 2.63 11.98
CA THR A 79 8.95 3.73 12.74
C THR A 79 7.98 4.23 13.81
N PRO A 80 8.48 4.70 14.98
CA PRO A 80 7.59 5.26 15.99
C PRO A 80 7.12 6.65 15.52
N ASN A 81 5.92 6.69 14.92
CA ASN A 81 5.11 7.88 14.64
C ASN A 81 5.83 9.04 13.95
N VAL A 82 5.72 9.13 12.61
CA VAL A 82 6.15 10.36 11.92
C VAL A 82 5.05 11.42 11.91
N ASN A 83 3.77 11.02 11.80
CA ASN A 83 2.54 11.72 12.20
C ASN A 83 1.35 10.79 11.89
N ASP A 84 0.10 11.21 12.15
CA ASP A 84 -1.10 10.37 11.92
C ASP A 84 -1.38 10.05 10.44
N CYS A 85 -0.62 10.64 9.50
CA CYS A 85 -0.90 10.54 8.07
C CYS A 85 0.24 9.93 7.24
N TRP A 86 1.39 9.59 7.83
CA TRP A 86 2.53 9.03 7.12
C TRP A 86 3.19 7.90 7.91
N ASP A 87 3.17 6.71 7.32
CA ASP A 87 3.88 5.53 7.76
C ASP A 87 5.00 5.22 6.77
N ILE A 88 6.24 5.26 7.25
CA ILE A 88 7.43 5.04 6.41
C ILE A 88 8.27 3.93 7.00
N GLY A 89 8.55 2.94 6.16
CA GLY A 89 9.50 1.86 6.42
C GLY A 89 10.65 1.91 5.42
N VAL A 90 11.87 1.70 5.91
CA VAL A 90 13.06 1.58 5.06
C VAL A 90 13.81 0.33 5.48
N ALA A 91 14.25 -0.45 4.52
CA ALA A 91 15.05 -1.66 4.71
C ALA A 91 16.22 -1.66 3.71
N LYS A 92 17.25 -2.46 3.99
CA LYS A 92 18.33 -2.69 3.01
C LYS A 92 17.77 -3.41 1.79
N ASN A 93 18.19 -3.01 0.60
CA ASN A 93 17.93 -3.79 -0.62
C ASN A 93 19.11 -4.73 -0.90
N ASP A 94 18.89 -6.03 -0.79
CA ASP A 94 19.90 -7.08 -1.04
C ASP A 94 19.78 -7.71 -2.44
N TYR A 95 18.86 -7.26 -3.29
CA TYR A 95 18.50 -7.98 -4.52
C TYR A 95 19.40 -7.66 -5.72
N ASN A 96 19.31 -6.45 -6.27
CA ASN A 96 19.93 -6.08 -7.56
C ASN A 96 20.57 -4.69 -7.58
N ASN A 97 20.67 -4.01 -6.44
CA ASN A 97 21.08 -2.59 -6.38
C ASN A 97 20.22 -1.68 -7.29
N ASP A 98 18.96 -2.05 -7.51
CA ASP A 98 17.97 -1.17 -8.14
C ASP A 98 17.07 -0.58 -7.07
N PHE A 99 16.53 0.61 -7.30
CA PHE A 99 15.54 1.16 -6.39
C PHE A 99 14.31 0.25 -6.30
N GLN A 100 13.84 -0.02 -5.09
CA GLN A 100 12.66 -0.85 -4.85
C GLN A 100 11.71 -0.12 -3.91
N GLN A 101 10.43 -0.08 -4.29
CA GLN A 101 9.41 0.60 -3.52
C GLN A 101 8.13 -0.22 -3.38
N THR A 102 7.37 0.09 -2.33
CA THR A 102 5.93 -0.21 -2.26
C THR A 102 5.22 0.97 -1.62
N ASN A 103 4.07 1.36 -2.16
CA ASN A 103 3.48 2.63 -1.80
C ASN A 103 1.96 2.68 -1.87
N PHE A 104 1.38 3.36 -0.89
CA PHE A 104 -0.06 3.49 -0.72
C PHE A 104 -0.44 4.93 -0.43
N VAL A 105 -1.46 5.41 -1.13
CA VAL A 105 -2.17 6.63 -0.77
C VAL A 105 -3.61 6.25 -0.47
N ASN A 106 -4.08 6.51 0.75
CA ASN A 106 -5.44 6.15 1.19
C ASN A 106 -5.77 4.66 0.94
N SER A 107 -4.81 3.76 1.22
CA SER A 107 -4.88 2.31 0.94
C SER A 107 -4.97 1.90 -0.54
N ILE A 108 -4.72 2.82 -1.47
CA ILE A 108 -4.63 2.55 -2.91
C ILE A 108 -3.17 2.38 -3.29
N LEU A 109 -2.82 1.25 -3.91
CA LEU A 109 -1.50 1.05 -4.50
C LEU A 109 -1.33 2.03 -5.68
N THR A 110 -0.33 2.88 -5.57
CA THR A 110 0.02 3.90 -6.57
C THR A 110 1.18 3.44 -7.45
N SER A 111 1.44 4.18 -8.53
CA SER A 111 2.51 3.84 -9.47
C SER A 111 3.90 3.90 -8.84
N GLU A 112 4.86 3.25 -9.50
CA GLU A 112 6.28 3.42 -9.19
C GLU A 112 6.73 4.87 -9.45
N HIS A 113 7.70 5.36 -8.68
CA HIS A 113 8.25 6.72 -8.79
C HIS A 113 7.18 7.81 -8.85
N ASP A 114 6.25 7.77 -7.89
CA ASP A 114 5.14 8.72 -7.80
C ASP A 114 5.45 9.85 -6.81
N LYS A 115 4.71 10.96 -6.90
CA LYS A 115 5.06 12.25 -6.26
C LYS A 115 5.32 12.17 -4.75
N HIS A 116 4.58 11.31 -4.05
CA HIS A 116 4.72 11.13 -2.60
C HIS A 116 5.96 10.30 -2.23
N ILE A 117 6.44 9.43 -3.12
CA ILE A 117 7.70 8.71 -2.94
C ILE A 117 8.86 9.66 -3.11
N ASP A 118 8.85 10.42 -4.22
CA ASP A 118 9.87 11.42 -4.51
C ASP A 118 9.98 12.42 -3.35
N TYR A 119 8.84 12.90 -2.85
CA TYR A 119 8.78 13.79 -1.68
C TYR A 119 9.49 13.24 -0.44
N ILE A 120 9.47 11.92 -0.23
CA ILE A 120 10.11 11.26 0.91
C ILE A 120 11.58 10.94 0.64
N THR A 121 11.90 10.40 -0.54
CA THR A 121 13.29 10.03 -0.88
C THR A 121 14.18 11.26 -0.98
N GLU A 122 13.66 12.39 -1.49
CA GLU A 122 14.37 13.68 -1.53
C GLU A 122 14.74 14.20 -0.12
N GLN A 123 14.02 13.80 0.92
CA GLN A 123 14.32 14.18 2.31
C GLN A 123 15.26 13.20 3.01
N ILE A 124 15.13 11.91 2.71
CA ILE A 124 15.88 10.84 3.39
C ILE A 124 17.28 10.68 2.78
N CYS A 125 17.39 10.64 1.45
CA CYS A 125 18.64 10.34 0.74
C CYS A 125 19.78 11.32 1.10
N PRO A 126 19.58 12.66 1.12
CA PRO A 126 20.65 13.59 1.47
C PRO A 126 21.15 13.40 2.91
N LYS A 127 20.24 13.17 3.86
CA LYS A 127 20.59 12.94 5.27
C LYS A 127 21.36 11.63 5.46
N LEU A 128 20.98 10.56 4.75
CA LEU A 128 21.72 9.30 4.73
C LEU A 128 23.14 9.47 4.18
N VAL A 129 23.29 10.18 3.05
CA VAL A 129 24.60 10.47 2.45
C VAL A 129 25.50 11.19 3.47
N GLU A 130 24.99 12.22 4.15
CA GLU A 130 25.75 12.91 5.19
C GLU A 130 26.15 12.00 6.35
N HIS A 131 25.25 11.13 6.80
CA HIS A 131 25.53 10.20 7.89
C HIS A 131 26.62 9.19 7.50
N ILE A 132 26.54 8.64 6.28
CA ILE A 132 27.53 7.70 5.75
C ILE A 132 28.90 8.39 5.61
N LYS A 133 28.94 9.63 5.11
CA LYS A 133 30.16 10.44 5.01
C LYS A 133 30.80 10.71 6.38
N LYS A 134 30.00 10.94 7.41
CA LYS A 134 30.50 11.13 8.79
C LYS A 134 31.03 9.84 9.41
N LYS A 135 30.46 8.68 9.04
CA LYS A 135 30.81 7.37 9.63
C LYS A 135 31.95 6.65 8.90
N SER A 136 32.05 6.81 7.58
CA SER A 136 33.04 6.13 6.74
C SER A 136 34.15 7.07 6.30
N LYS A 137 35.41 6.67 6.50
CA LYS A 137 36.60 7.38 6.00
C LYS A 137 37.04 6.93 4.60
N ALA A 138 36.26 6.08 3.93
CA ALA A 138 36.59 5.60 2.60
C ALA A 138 36.47 6.72 1.57
N ALA A 139 37.42 6.82 0.63
CA ALA A 139 37.36 7.79 -0.47
C ALA A 139 36.08 7.66 -1.31
N ALA A 140 35.50 6.45 -1.38
CA ALA A 140 34.22 6.20 -2.03
C ALA A 140 33.03 6.90 -1.33
N ALA A 141 33.12 7.15 -0.01
CA ALA A 141 32.05 7.82 0.73
C ALA A 141 32.00 9.32 0.43
N GLU A 142 33.13 9.99 0.17
CA GLU A 142 33.14 11.43 -0.16
C GLU A 142 32.37 11.76 -1.44
N ASN A 143 32.47 10.89 -2.45
CA ASN A 143 31.84 11.07 -3.75
C ASN A 143 30.42 10.48 -3.86
N LEU A 144 29.87 9.98 -2.74
CA LEU A 144 28.56 9.33 -2.70
C LEU A 144 27.44 10.33 -3.05
N LYS A 145 26.61 9.96 -4.04
CA LYS A 145 25.44 10.74 -4.49
C LYS A 145 24.13 10.17 -3.92
N PRO A 146 23.08 11.01 -3.69
CA PRO A 146 21.78 10.56 -3.21
C PRO A 146 21.18 9.40 -4.01
N MET A 147 21.23 9.48 -5.35
CA MET A 147 20.72 8.43 -6.26
C MET A 147 21.44 7.09 -6.09
N GLN A 148 22.72 7.10 -5.69
CA GLN A 148 23.43 5.85 -5.39
C GLN A 148 22.94 5.25 -4.08
N VAL A 149 22.56 6.06 -3.09
CA VAL A 149 22.02 5.56 -1.82
C VAL A 149 20.61 5.01 -2.02
N GLU A 150 19.80 5.69 -2.82
CA GLU A 150 18.45 5.28 -3.20
C GLU A 150 18.39 3.83 -3.70
N ASN A 151 19.31 3.47 -4.58
CA ASN A 151 19.43 2.13 -5.13
C ASN A 151 19.78 1.02 -4.12
N HIS A 152 20.23 1.35 -2.90
CA HIS A 152 20.64 0.38 -1.88
C HIS A 152 19.61 0.17 -0.77
N PHE A 153 18.44 0.80 -0.84
CA PHE A 153 17.37 0.59 0.13
C PHE A 153 16.02 0.30 -0.54
N PHE A 154 15.23 -0.53 0.12
CA PHE A 154 13.82 -0.74 -0.15
C PHE A 154 13.02 0.24 0.70
N ILE A 155 12.10 0.98 0.09
CA ILE A 155 11.23 1.92 0.79
C ILE A 155 9.76 1.53 0.71
N CYS A 156 9.08 1.58 1.85
CA CYS A 156 7.64 1.42 1.98
C CYS A 156 7.04 2.75 2.47
N VAL A 157 6.10 3.32 1.72
CA VAL A 157 5.40 4.55 2.13
C VAL A 157 3.90 4.30 2.10
N SER A 158 3.23 4.47 3.23
CA SER A 158 1.78 4.53 3.30
C SER A 158 1.39 5.90 3.82
N CYS A 159 0.54 6.63 3.11
CA CYS A 159 0.09 7.93 3.56
C CYS A 159 -1.40 8.19 3.34
N LEU A 160 -1.92 9.14 4.13
CA LEU A 160 -3.26 9.67 4.03
C LEU A 160 -3.21 11.08 3.46
N ILE A 161 -3.81 11.25 2.28
CA ILE A 161 -3.86 12.53 1.56
C ILE A 161 -5.32 12.93 1.42
N GLU A 162 -5.68 14.08 2.01
CA GLU A 162 -7.03 14.63 1.84
C GLU A 162 -7.26 15.04 0.39
N TYR A 163 -8.44 14.71 -0.13
CA TYR A 163 -8.82 15.00 -1.52
C TYR A 163 -7.80 14.50 -2.55
N ALA A 164 -7.21 13.31 -2.31
CA ALA A 164 -6.29 12.69 -3.24
C ALA A 164 -6.94 12.50 -4.62
N GLU A 165 -6.30 13.03 -5.65
CA GLU A 165 -6.68 12.88 -7.05
C GLU A 165 -5.68 11.97 -7.74
N PHE A 166 -6.19 11.01 -8.51
CA PHE A 166 -5.39 10.06 -9.26
C PHE A 166 -5.64 10.25 -10.76
N GLU A 167 -4.60 10.09 -11.56
CA GLU A 167 -4.75 9.82 -12.98
C GLU A 167 -5.54 8.51 -13.16
N SER A 168 -6.20 8.36 -14.31
CA SER A 168 -7.13 7.26 -14.57
C SER A 168 -6.58 5.88 -14.19
N GLN A 169 -7.49 4.95 -13.83
CA GLN A 169 -7.14 3.57 -13.42
C GLN A 169 -6.23 2.84 -14.44
N ALA A 170 -6.29 3.20 -15.72
CA ALA A 170 -5.43 2.66 -16.78
C ALA A 170 -3.95 3.08 -16.68
N LYS A 171 -3.64 4.12 -15.90
CA LYS A 171 -2.29 4.65 -15.66
C LYS A 171 -1.75 4.28 -14.27
N GLN A 172 -2.13 3.10 -13.76
CA GLN A 172 -1.60 2.55 -12.53
C GLN A 172 -1.80 3.45 -11.29
N ASN A 173 -2.91 4.21 -11.25
CA ASN A 173 -3.27 5.10 -10.14
C ASN A 173 -2.15 6.10 -9.78
N LYS A 174 -1.52 6.74 -10.76
CA LYS A 174 -0.54 7.80 -10.52
C LYS A 174 -1.19 9.00 -9.83
N LEU A 175 -0.57 9.53 -8.77
CA LEU A 175 -1.09 10.63 -7.98
C LEU A 175 -0.99 11.96 -8.76
N ALA A 176 -2.13 12.58 -9.00
CA ALA A 176 -2.24 13.90 -9.63
C ALA A 176 -2.05 15.03 -8.61
N THR A 177 -2.44 14.83 -7.34
CA THR A 177 -2.28 15.82 -6.26
C THR A 177 -0.83 16.31 -6.13
N GLU A 178 -0.63 17.62 -6.04
CA GLU A 178 0.70 18.22 -5.86
C GLU A 178 1.16 18.14 -4.40
N GLY A 179 2.48 18.06 -4.18
CA GLY A 179 3.06 17.88 -2.84
C GLY A 179 2.69 18.96 -1.81
N LYS A 180 2.40 20.19 -2.27
CA LYS A 180 1.94 21.30 -1.40
C LYS A 180 0.56 21.05 -0.79
N HIS A 181 -0.22 20.14 -1.35
CA HIS A 181 -1.56 19.74 -0.91
C HIS A 181 -1.56 18.41 -0.16
N PHE A 182 -0.39 17.82 0.09
CA PHE A 182 -0.31 16.71 1.03
C PHE A 182 -0.50 17.33 2.42
N CYS A 183 -1.74 17.26 2.95
CA CYS A 183 -2.22 17.97 4.15
C CYS A 183 -1.36 17.85 5.41
N SER A 184 -0.36 16.97 5.42
CA SER A 184 0.66 16.90 6.45
C SER A 184 2.04 17.01 5.81
N THR A 185 2.82 18.00 6.28
CA THR A 185 4.26 17.96 6.06
C THR A 185 4.81 16.72 6.73
N PHE A 186 5.80 16.10 6.10
CA PHE A 186 6.61 15.07 6.73
C PHE A 186 7.89 15.74 7.26
N PRO A 187 7.89 16.39 8.44
CA PRO A 187 9.14 16.79 9.03
C PRO A 187 9.82 15.51 9.50
N LEU A 188 10.78 14.99 8.73
CA LEU A 188 11.66 13.94 9.20
C LEU A 188 12.42 14.49 10.43
N LYS A 189 11.85 14.29 11.63
CA LYS A 189 12.51 14.59 12.89
C LYS A 189 13.83 13.84 12.87
N ASP A 190 14.93 14.48 13.28
CA ASP A 190 16.26 13.88 13.34
C ASP A 190 16.33 12.78 14.41
N ASP A 191 15.54 11.73 14.22
CA ASP A 191 15.56 10.57 15.08
C ASP A 191 16.73 9.71 14.61
N LYS A 192 17.85 9.82 15.31
CA LYS A 192 19.04 8.99 15.10
C LYS A 192 18.68 7.50 15.07
N LYS A 193 17.58 7.08 15.72
CA LYS A 193 17.08 5.69 15.69
C LYS A 193 16.55 5.26 14.32
N PHE A 194 16.02 6.17 13.51
CA PHE A 194 15.58 5.88 12.14
C PHE A 194 16.77 5.44 11.29
N PHE A 195 17.80 6.29 11.22
CA PHE A 195 18.99 6.03 10.40
C PHE A 195 19.83 4.83 10.89
N LEU A 196 19.85 4.57 12.21
CA LEU A 196 20.56 3.43 12.79
C LEU A 196 19.90 2.06 12.52
N LYS A 197 18.61 2.02 12.17
CA LYS A 197 17.94 0.77 11.78
C LYS A 197 18.07 0.46 10.29
N VAL A 198 18.32 1.48 9.49
CA VAL A 198 18.47 1.40 8.03
C VAL A 198 19.91 1.03 7.63
N LEU A 199 20.90 1.47 8.41
CA LEU A 199 22.34 1.20 8.22
C LEU A 199 22.81 -0.04 8.98
#